data_AF-G3XXS4-F1
#
_entry.id   AF-G3XXS4-F1
#
_cell.length_a   1.000
_cell.length_b   1.000
_cell.length_c   1.000
_cell.angle_alpha   90.00
_cell.angle_beta   90.00
_cell.angle_gamma   90.00
#
_symmetry.space_group_name_H-M   'P 1'
#
loop_
_entity.id
_entity.type
_entity.pdbx_description
1 polymer ?
#
loop_
_entity_poly.entity_id
_entity_poly.type
_entity_poly.pdbx_seq_one_letter_code
_entity_poly.pdbx_strand_id
1 'polypeptide(L)'
;MAARCPVLQTLRITVQRYRGHSTETAAYDALGRFPALHTLDLHLNCLPVMVSGYETPFPPRELTAYERQTIQTWHGSLPKWTVRDTAINSAFDETLATAIFTRIWGQKTGRSLRVLRLHPLSGQAGQYQGSTGITAHALLGDGSYHQEMGGAWQVEWDGANGMRVENRFKPKRKRGQTMRSMDLEIFESIWPSDREEKTWPMEWRSWPLQ
;
A
#
# COMPACT_ATOMS: atom_id res chain seq x y z
N MET A 1 -5.44 -15.82 -18.06
CA MET A 1 -4.10 -15.31 -18.43
C MET A 1 -3.00 -16.32 -18.11
N ALA A 2 -2.83 -16.77 -16.86
CA ALA A 2 -1.80 -17.73 -16.47
C ALA A 2 -1.64 -18.98 -17.37
N ALA A 3 -2.74 -19.66 -17.72
CA ALA A 3 -2.72 -20.82 -18.62
C ALA A 3 -2.17 -20.54 -20.03
N ARG A 4 -2.21 -19.28 -20.48
CA ARG A 4 -1.66 -18.84 -21.77
C ARG A 4 -0.19 -18.38 -21.67
N CYS A 5 0.37 -18.32 -20.46
CA CYS A 5 1.73 -17.86 -20.20
C CYS A 5 2.48 -18.86 -19.31
N PRO A 6 2.60 -20.14 -19.70
CA PRO A 6 3.14 -21.19 -18.82
C PRO A 6 4.62 -21.02 -18.49
N VAL A 7 5.37 -20.28 -19.31
CA VAL A 7 6.82 -20.06 -19.15
C VAL A 7 7.16 -18.67 -18.58
N LEU A 8 6.17 -17.87 -18.17
CA LEU A 8 6.42 -16.53 -17.65
C LEU A 8 7.14 -16.60 -16.29
N GLN A 9 8.40 -16.16 -16.26
CA GLN A 9 9.25 -16.21 -15.07
C GLN A 9 9.33 -14.90 -14.29
N THR A 10 9.21 -13.77 -14.99
CA THR A 10 9.28 -12.44 -14.39
C THR A 10 8.06 -11.64 -14.81
N LEU A 11 7.37 -11.06 -13.84
CA LEU A 11 6.22 -10.20 -14.09
C LEU A 11 6.36 -8.92 -13.30
N ARG A 12 6.10 -7.80 -13.96
CA ARG A 12 5.84 -6.52 -13.31
C ARG A 12 4.40 -6.13 -13.58
N ILE A 13 3.64 -5.86 -12.55
CA ILE A 13 2.22 -5.54 -12.67
C ILE A 13 1.78 -4.60 -11.55
N THR A 14 0.76 -3.80 -11.83
CA THR A 14 0.12 -2.95 -10.83
C THR A 14 -1.12 -3.62 -10.26
N VAL A 15 -1.27 -3.62 -8.93
CA VAL A 15 -2.48 -4.04 -8.22
C VAL A 15 -2.95 -2.90 -7.33
N GLN A 16 -4.25 -2.71 -7.26
CA GLN A 16 -4.88 -1.71 -6.40
C GLN A 16 -4.95 -2.23 -4.96
N ARG A 17 -4.46 -1.46 -3.99
CA ARG A 17 -4.71 -1.71 -2.56
C ARG A 17 -6.14 -1.34 -2.23
N TYR A 18 -6.81 -2.23 -1.52
CA TYR A 18 -8.17 -2.09 -1.03
C TYR A 18 -8.23 -2.41 0.46
N ARG A 19 -7.23 -1.97 1.22
CA ARG A 19 -7.15 -2.17 2.68
C ARG A 19 -7.26 -3.67 3.06
N GLY A 20 -6.72 -4.56 2.23
CA GLY A 20 -6.74 -6.00 2.46
C GLY A 20 -8.00 -6.73 1.96
N HIS A 21 -8.93 -6.04 1.30
CA HIS A 21 -10.19 -6.61 0.84
C HIS A 21 -10.05 -7.78 -0.16
N SER A 22 -11.08 -8.62 -0.22
CA SER A 22 -11.16 -9.80 -1.09
C SER A 22 -10.84 -9.53 -2.58
N THR A 23 -11.17 -8.35 -3.10
CA THR A 23 -10.82 -7.94 -4.48
C THR A 23 -9.32 -7.80 -4.69
N GLU A 24 -8.61 -7.21 -3.72
CA GLU A 24 -7.14 -7.11 -3.73
C GLU A 24 -6.54 -8.52 -3.62
N THR A 25 -7.06 -9.32 -2.69
CA THR A 25 -6.48 -10.64 -2.43
C THR A 25 -6.76 -11.66 -3.53
N ALA A 26 -7.88 -11.54 -4.25
CA ALA A 26 -8.15 -12.31 -5.46
C ALA A 26 -7.13 -12.02 -6.59
N ALA A 27 -6.60 -10.80 -6.67
CA ALA A 27 -5.52 -10.49 -7.61
C ALA A 27 -4.23 -11.23 -7.23
N TYR A 28 -3.89 -11.28 -5.94
CA TYR A 28 -2.76 -12.08 -5.43
C TYR A 28 -2.95 -13.58 -5.72
N ASP A 29 -4.16 -14.10 -5.50
CA ASP A 29 -4.49 -15.50 -5.79
C ASP A 29 -4.33 -15.80 -7.29
N ALA A 30 -4.75 -14.88 -8.16
CA ALA A 30 -4.57 -15.00 -9.61
C ALA A 30 -3.09 -15.00 -10.04
N LEU A 31 -2.24 -14.21 -9.37
CA LEU A 31 -0.79 -14.17 -9.61
C LEU A 31 -0.11 -15.49 -9.19
N GLY A 32 -0.64 -16.16 -8.17
CA GLY A 32 -0.17 -17.48 -7.77
C GLY A 32 -0.33 -18.54 -8.87
N ARG A 33 -1.34 -18.41 -9.73
CA ARG A 33 -1.66 -19.39 -10.78
C ARG A 33 -0.64 -19.47 -11.92
N PHE A 34 0.32 -18.55 -12.04
CA PHE A 34 1.36 -18.61 -13.07
C PHE A 34 2.42 -19.68 -12.71
N PRO A 35 2.50 -20.82 -13.43
CA PRO A 35 3.25 -21.98 -12.95
C PRO A 35 4.76 -21.73 -12.87
N ALA A 36 5.33 -20.96 -13.80
CA ALA A 36 6.76 -20.68 -13.84
C ALA A 36 7.15 -19.32 -13.25
N LEU A 37 6.26 -18.58 -12.57
CA LEU A 37 6.59 -17.24 -12.07
C LEU A 37 7.55 -17.31 -10.89
N HIS A 38 8.77 -16.78 -11.08
CA HIS A 38 9.87 -16.76 -10.12
C HIS A 38 10.08 -15.38 -9.49
N THR A 39 9.96 -14.31 -10.28
CA THR A 39 10.17 -12.93 -9.81
C THR A 39 8.92 -12.11 -10.08
N LEU A 40 8.42 -11.44 -9.04
CA LEU A 40 7.28 -10.54 -9.13
C LEU A 40 7.66 -9.15 -8.61
N ASP A 41 7.57 -8.16 -9.49
CA ASP A 41 7.61 -6.74 -9.13
C ASP A 41 6.18 -6.21 -9.07
N LEU A 42 5.66 -6.08 -7.85
CA LEU A 42 4.29 -5.68 -7.61
C LEU A 42 4.22 -4.20 -7.27
N HIS A 43 3.72 -3.42 -8.23
CA HIS A 43 3.41 -2.02 -8.01
C HIS A 43 2.04 -1.94 -7.31
N LEU A 44 2.00 -1.34 -6.13
CA LEU A 44 0.78 -1.30 -5.33
C LEU A 44 0.23 0.11 -5.33
N ASN A 45 -0.84 0.34 -6.10
CA ASN A 45 -1.54 1.62 -6.07
C ASN A 45 -2.21 1.79 -4.72
N CYS A 46 -1.76 2.77 -3.95
CA CYS A 46 -2.22 3.03 -2.59
C CYS A 46 -3.31 4.10 -2.53
N LEU A 47 -3.55 4.82 -3.63
CA LEU A 47 -4.59 5.83 -3.64
C LEU A 47 -5.98 5.17 -3.52
N PRO A 48 -6.89 5.73 -2.71
CA PRO A 48 -8.22 5.16 -2.53
C PRO A 48 -9.05 5.32 -3.79
N VAL A 49 -9.92 4.34 -4.03
CA VAL A 49 -10.89 4.39 -5.12
C VAL A 49 -12.18 5.02 -4.61
N MET A 50 -12.64 6.06 -5.29
CA MET A 50 -13.93 6.70 -5.02
C MET A 50 -14.98 6.10 -5.95
N VAL A 51 -16.14 5.74 -5.40
CA VAL A 51 -17.29 5.33 -6.20
C VAL A 51 -17.94 6.57 -6.79
N SER A 52 -17.95 6.68 -8.11
CA SER A 52 -18.55 7.81 -8.82
C SER A 52 -20.02 7.97 -8.46
N GLY A 53 -20.45 9.20 -8.19
CA GLY A 53 -21.84 9.55 -7.84
C GLY A 53 -22.19 9.48 -6.35
N TYR A 54 -21.36 8.87 -5.49
CA TYR A 54 -21.65 8.71 -4.07
C TYR A 54 -20.60 9.34 -3.13
N GLU A 55 -19.45 9.77 -3.65
CA GLU A 55 -18.34 10.34 -2.88
C GLU A 55 -17.86 9.46 -1.69
N THR A 56 -18.07 8.15 -1.81
CA THR A 56 -17.70 7.15 -0.80
C THR A 56 -16.52 6.27 -1.24
N PRO A 57 -15.74 5.71 -0.30
CA PRO A 57 -14.65 4.80 -0.63
C PRO A 57 -15.15 3.46 -1.18
N PHE A 58 -14.32 2.85 -2.02
CA PHE A 58 -14.35 1.41 -2.28
C PHE A 58 -13.12 0.75 -1.61
N PRO A 59 -13.28 -0.41 -0.96
CA PRO A 59 -14.53 -1.08 -0.59
C PRO A 59 -15.47 -0.21 0.25
N PRO A 60 -16.80 -0.39 0.17
CA PRO A 60 -17.73 0.37 0.98
C PRO A 60 -17.43 0.21 2.46
N ARG A 61 -17.45 1.31 3.20
CA ARG A 61 -17.41 1.34 4.66
C ARG A 61 -18.17 2.55 5.17
N GLU A 62 -18.61 2.47 6.42
CA GLU A 62 -19.17 3.63 7.09
C GLU A 62 -18.10 4.73 7.27
N LEU A 63 -18.54 5.96 7.03
CA LEU A 63 -17.75 7.17 7.21
C LEU A 63 -18.30 7.96 8.38
N THR A 64 -17.43 8.24 9.35
CA THR A 64 -17.75 9.12 10.48
C THR A 64 -17.98 10.57 10.01
N ALA A 65 -18.62 11.39 10.85
CA ALA A 65 -18.79 12.81 10.57
C ALA A 65 -17.45 13.52 10.36
N TYR A 66 -16.41 13.16 11.15
CA TYR A 66 -15.06 13.67 10.99
C TYR A 66 -14.47 13.35 9.61
N GLU A 67 -14.61 12.11 9.15
CA GLU A 67 -14.06 11.64 7.87
C GLU A 67 -14.73 12.27 6.64
N ARG A 68 -15.98 12.70 6.78
CA ARG A 68 -16.72 13.42 5.73
C ARG A 68 -16.33 14.89 5.64
N GLN A 69 -15.69 15.46 6.65
CA GLN A 69 -15.19 16.84 6.58
C GLN A 69 -14.15 16.95 5.47
N THR A 70 -14.12 18.09 4.79
CA THR A 70 -13.14 18.36 3.75
C THR A 70 -11.93 19.10 4.30
N ILE A 71 -10.75 18.78 3.78
CA ILE A 71 -9.53 19.56 3.96
C ILE A 71 -9.23 20.36 2.70
N GLN A 72 -8.73 21.58 2.89
CA GLN A 72 -8.25 22.40 1.80
C GLN A 72 -6.82 21.99 1.47
N THR A 73 -6.56 21.72 0.20
CA THR A 73 -5.22 21.47 -0.34
C THR A 73 -4.91 22.48 -1.44
N TRP A 74 -3.65 22.52 -1.83
CA TRP A 74 -3.16 23.38 -2.91
C TRP A 74 -3.85 23.12 -4.26
N HIS A 75 -4.53 21.98 -4.41
CA HIS A 75 -5.21 21.55 -5.64
C HIS A 75 -6.74 21.43 -5.47
N GLY A 76 -7.29 21.89 -4.35
CA GLY A 76 -8.73 21.90 -4.09
C GLY A 76 -9.13 21.26 -2.75
N SER A 77 -10.44 21.06 -2.59
CA SER A 77 -11.04 20.47 -1.40
C SER A 77 -11.17 18.97 -1.56
N LEU A 78 -10.78 18.18 -0.55
CA LEU A 78 -11.01 16.73 -0.54
C LEU A 78 -11.47 16.21 0.83
N PRO A 79 -12.34 15.19 0.88
CA PRO A 79 -12.75 14.59 2.14
C PRO A 79 -11.58 13.97 2.91
N LYS A 80 -11.55 14.12 4.24
CA LYS A 80 -10.53 13.55 5.12
C LYS A 80 -10.37 12.04 4.96
N TRP A 81 -11.46 11.33 4.67
CA TRP A 81 -11.43 9.88 4.45
C TRP A 81 -10.47 9.48 3.32
N THR A 82 -10.29 10.32 2.30
CA THR A 82 -9.39 10.01 1.18
C THR A 82 -7.94 9.94 1.66
N VAL A 83 -7.46 10.95 2.40
CA VAL A 83 -6.11 10.94 3.00
C VAL A 83 -5.95 9.77 3.96
N ARG A 84 -6.97 9.52 4.79
CA ARG A 84 -6.98 8.43 5.74
C ARG A 84 -6.81 7.07 5.06
N ASP A 85 -7.60 6.79 4.04
CA ASP A 85 -7.56 5.51 3.31
C ASP A 85 -6.26 5.38 2.49
N THR A 86 -5.72 6.48 1.95
CA THR A 86 -4.38 6.44 1.34
C THR A 86 -3.32 6.05 2.36
N ALA A 87 -3.33 6.67 3.55
CA ALA A 87 -2.35 6.37 4.60
C ALA A 87 -2.41 4.89 5.02
N ILE A 88 -3.62 4.33 5.19
CA ILE A 88 -3.83 2.90 5.47
C ILE A 88 -3.24 2.03 4.35
N ASN A 89 -3.56 2.34 3.10
CA ASN A 89 -3.06 1.59 1.95
C ASN A 89 -1.54 1.71 1.77
N SER A 90 -0.94 2.81 2.21
CA SER A 90 0.50 3.06 2.17
C SER A 90 1.26 2.53 3.39
N ALA A 91 0.59 1.96 4.39
CA ALA A 91 1.24 1.32 5.53
C ALA A 91 1.69 -0.10 5.18
N PHE A 92 3.01 -0.31 5.07
CA PHE A 92 3.61 -1.60 4.77
C PHE A 92 4.64 -1.98 5.82
N ASP A 93 4.39 -3.07 6.53
CA ASP A 93 5.36 -3.72 7.40
C ASP A 93 5.74 -5.11 6.88
N GLU A 94 6.67 -5.74 7.61
CA GLU A 94 7.13 -7.09 7.36
C GLU A 94 5.97 -8.11 7.35
N THR A 95 4.96 -7.88 8.21
CA THR A 95 3.80 -8.77 8.33
C THR A 95 2.98 -8.76 7.05
N LEU A 96 2.67 -7.58 6.49
CA LEU A 96 1.95 -7.47 5.22
C LEU A 96 2.78 -8.01 4.05
N ALA A 97 4.07 -7.68 3.98
CA ALA A 97 4.93 -8.17 2.91
C ALA A 97 4.98 -9.71 2.89
N THR A 98 5.12 -10.30 4.07
CA THR A 98 5.05 -11.75 4.30
C THR A 98 3.69 -12.32 3.90
N ALA A 99 2.58 -11.68 4.31
CA ALA A 99 1.24 -12.15 4.01
C ALA A 99 0.96 -12.17 2.51
N ILE A 100 1.33 -11.11 1.78
CA ILE A 100 1.19 -11.05 0.32
C ILE A 100 2.02 -12.15 -0.35
N PHE A 101 3.30 -12.29 0.04
CA PHE A 101 4.16 -13.34 -0.50
C PHE A 101 3.56 -14.74 -0.28
N THR A 102 3.19 -15.03 0.97
CA THR A 102 2.65 -16.33 1.37
C THR A 102 1.36 -16.65 0.64
N ARG A 103 0.49 -15.66 0.44
CA ARG A 103 -0.76 -15.84 -0.30
C ARG A 103 -0.51 -16.22 -1.75
N ILE A 104 0.35 -15.48 -2.46
CA ILE A 104 0.70 -15.77 -3.86
C ILE A 104 1.40 -17.14 -3.95
N TRP A 105 2.32 -17.42 -3.03
CA TRP A 105 3.08 -18.67 -2.97
C TRP A 105 2.21 -19.89 -2.67
N GLY A 106 1.24 -19.78 -1.76
CA GLY A 106 0.34 -20.86 -1.35
C GLY A 106 -0.56 -21.37 -2.48
N GLN A 107 -0.87 -20.52 -3.46
CA GLN A 107 -1.66 -20.88 -4.63
C GLN A 107 -0.84 -21.56 -5.76
N LYS A 108 0.50 -21.68 -5.62
CA LYS A 108 1.35 -22.24 -6.68
C LYS A 108 1.45 -23.77 -6.60
N THR A 109 1.09 -24.45 -7.69
CA THR A 109 1.57 -25.82 -7.96
C THR A 109 3.07 -25.77 -8.27
N GLY A 110 3.91 -26.27 -7.36
CA GLY A 110 5.36 -26.34 -7.56
C GLY A 110 6.21 -25.23 -6.91
N ARG A 111 5.59 -24.25 -6.23
CA ARG A 111 6.30 -23.30 -5.35
C ARG A 111 7.51 -22.58 -6.01
N SER A 112 7.28 -21.95 -7.15
CA SER A 112 8.34 -21.35 -7.98
C SER A 112 8.69 -19.88 -7.66
N LEU A 113 7.84 -19.12 -6.94
CA LEU A 113 8.05 -17.67 -6.72
C LEU A 113 9.19 -17.37 -5.73
N ARG A 114 10.41 -17.14 -6.21
CA ARG A 114 11.57 -16.89 -5.37
C ARG A 114 11.65 -15.48 -4.82
N VAL A 115 11.18 -14.47 -5.55
CA VAL A 115 11.36 -13.06 -5.19
C VAL A 115 10.08 -12.28 -5.41
N LEU A 116 9.65 -11.55 -4.38
CA LEU A 116 8.61 -10.53 -4.45
C LEU A 116 9.21 -9.18 -4.07
N ARG A 117 9.01 -8.16 -4.90
CA ARG A 117 9.34 -6.77 -4.60
C ARG A 117 8.06 -5.96 -4.60
N LEU A 118 7.83 -5.25 -3.50
CA LEU A 118 6.68 -4.37 -3.34
C LEU A 118 7.12 -2.93 -3.61
N HIS A 119 6.39 -2.29 -4.52
CA HIS A 119 6.63 -0.90 -4.92
C HIS A 119 5.36 -0.08 -4.66
N PRO A 120 5.19 0.51 -3.47
CA PRO A 120 4.03 1.33 -3.15
C PRO A 120 3.98 2.58 -4.02
N LEU A 121 2.82 2.85 -4.63
CA LEU A 121 2.55 4.04 -5.43
C LEU A 121 1.51 4.89 -4.71
N SER A 122 1.94 6.00 -4.13
CA SER A 122 1.10 6.86 -3.28
C SER A 122 1.00 8.26 -3.88
N GLY A 123 0.40 8.37 -5.06
CA GLY A 123 0.03 9.67 -5.64
C GLY A 123 1.13 10.61 -6.14
N GLN A 124 2.42 10.24 -6.17
CA GLN A 124 3.42 11.19 -6.66
C GLN A 124 3.31 11.37 -8.18
N ALA A 125 3.23 12.61 -8.67
CA ALA A 125 2.87 12.92 -10.07
C ALA A 125 3.74 12.21 -11.13
N GLY A 126 4.99 11.88 -10.83
CA GLY A 126 5.88 11.11 -11.72
C GLY A 126 5.66 9.59 -11.72
N GLN A 127 4.87 9.05 -10.79
CA GLN A 127 4.59 7.62 -10.65
C GLN A 127 3.42 7.15 -11.53
N TYR A 128 2.65 8.07 -12.11
CA TYR A 128 1.49 7.77 -12.95
C TYR A 128 1.72 8.30 -14.36
N GLN A 129 1.77 7.42 -15.36
CA GLN A 129 1.93 7.80 -16.78
C GLN A 129 0.64 8.35 -17.43
N GLY A 130 -0.43 8.56 -16.66
CA GLY A 130 -1.70 9.12 -17.15
C GLY A 130 -2.59 9.60 -16.02
N SER A 131 -3.60 10.41 -16.36
CA SER A 131 -4.70 10.75 -15.46
C SER A 131 -5.44 9.48 -15.07
N THR A 132 -5.12 8.91 -13.91
CA THR A 132 -5.81 7.71 -13.41
C THR A 132 -7.24 8.00 -12.95
N GLY A 133 -7.65 9.27 -12.89
CA GLY A 133 -8.86 9.68 -12.15
C GLY A 133 -8.73 9.50 -10.64
N ILE A 134 -7.56 9.09 -10.16
CA ILE A 134 -7.26 8.82 -8.76
C ILE A 134 -6.33 9.93 -8.28
N THR A 135 -6.85 10.79 -7.42
CA THR A 135 -6.25 12.08 -7.11
C THR A 135 -4.98 11.94 -6.27
N ALA A 136 -3.86 12.40 -6.82
CA ALA A 136 -2.55 12.57 -6.21
C ALA A 136 -2.52 13.44 -4.93
N HIS A 137 -3.67 13.95 -4.49
CA HIS A 137 -3.83 15.00 -3.49
C HIS A 137 -4.12 14.46 -2.08
N ALA A 138 -4.29 13.14 -1.94
CA ALA A 138 -4.66 12.50 -0.69
C ALA A 138 -3.44 12.05 0.13
N LEU A 139 -2.45 12.94 0.33
CA LEU A 139 -1.16 12.59 0.92
C LEU A 139 -0.80 13.43 2.15
N LEU A 140 -0.38 12.75 3.22
CA LEU A 140 0.21 13.35 4.43
C LEU A 140 1.65 13.83 4.13
N GLY A 141 2.06 14.95 4.75
CA GLY A 141 3.42 15.48 4.65
C GLY A 141 3.91 15.63 3.20
N ASP A 142 3.01 16.05 2.32
CA ASP A 142 3.22 16.21 0.88
C ASP A 142 3.74 14.92 0.20
N GLY A 143 3.33 13.76 0.72
CA GLY A 143 3.64 12.42 0.18
C GLY A 143 4.87 11.76 0.76
N SER A 144 5.74 12.49 1.43
CA SER A 144 6.98 11.93 1.98
C SER A 144 6.72 10.89 3.09
N TYR A 145 5.74 11.11 3.98
CA TYR A 145 5.38 10.12 5.00
C TYR A 145 4.91 8.80 4.36
N HIS A 146 4.22 8.87 3.22
CA HIS A 146 3.72 7.68 2.53
C HIS A 146 4.85 6.85 1.92
N GLN A 147 5.90 7.50 1.43
CA GLN A 147 7.09 6.79 0.96
C GLN A 147 7.79 6.05 2.10
N GLU A 148 7.91 6.69 3.26
CA GLU A 148 8.56 6.09 4.43
C GLU A 148 7.74 4.94 5.03
N MET A 149 6.41 5.10 5.10
CA MET A 149 5.47 4.05 5.52
C MET A 149 5.45 2.88 4.53
N GLY A 150 5.50 3.18 3.24
CA GLY A 150 5.45 2.18 2.19
C GLY A 150 6.75 1.38 2.08
N GLY A 151 7.88 2.05 2.30
CA GLY A 151 9.19 1.43 2.17
C GLY A 151 9.44 0.85 0.77
N ALA A 152 10.34 -0.12 0.71
CA ALA A 152 10.71 -0.85 -0.50
C ALA A 152 10.96 -2.31 -0.09
N TRP A 153 9.86 -3.01 0.19
CA TRP A 153 9.91 -4.36 0.76
C TRP A 153 10.29 -5.39 -0.29
N GLN A 154 11.20 -6.28 0.08
CA GLN A 154 11.54 -7.45 -0.68
C GLN A 154 11.39 -8.70 0.18
N VAL A 155 10.69 -9.70 -0.36
CA VAL A 155 10.60 -11.04 0.22
C VAL A 155 11.29 -12.02 -0.72
N GLU A 156 12.23 -12.79 -0.19
CA GLU A 156 12.94 -13.84 -0.91
C GLU A 156 12.72 -15.20 -0.24
N TRP A 157 12.48 -16.24 -1.03
CA TRP A 157 12.47 -17.62 -0.56
C TRP A 157 13.71 -18.34 -1.08
N ASP A 158 14.64 -18.58 -0.16
CA ASP A 158 15.86 -19.35 -0.37
C ASP A 158 15.61 -20.74 0.22
N GLY A 159 15.35 -21.75 -0.62
CA GLY A 159 14.81 -23.04 -0.19
C GLY A 159 15.49 -23.71 1.01
N ALA A 160 16.79 -23.49 1.20
CA ALA A 160 17.56 -24.00 2.34
C ALA A 160 17.48 -23.12 3.60
N ASN A 161 17.38 -21.80 3.43
CA ASN A 161 17.45 -20.81 4.52
C ASN A 161 16.09 -20.22 4.90
N GLY A 162 15.02 -20.65 4.22
CA GLY A 162 13.66 -20.18 4.44
C GLY A 162 13.40 -18.81 3.80
N MET A 163 12.40 -18.12 4.35
CA MET A 163 11.97 -16.81 3.87
C MET A 163 12.80 -15.70 4.50
N ARG A 164 13.25 -14.76 3.69
CA ARG A 164 13.93 -13.53 4.13
C ARG A 164 13.11 -12.33 3.71
N VAL A 165 12.88 -11.41 4.63
CA VAL A 165 12.11 -10.19 4.40
C VAL A 165 12.98 -8.99 4.77
N GLU A 166 13.08 -8.02 3.87
CA GLU A 166 13.91 -6.83 4.06
C GLU A 166 13.18 -5.60 3.55
N ASN A 167 13.21 -4.50 4.31
CA ASN A 167 12.86 -3.19 3.81
C ASN A 167 14.11 -2.47 3.29
N ARG A 168 14.21 -2.31 1.97
CA ARG A 168 15.36 -1.69 1.29
C ARG A 168 15.27 -0.18 1.19
N PHE A 169 14.20 0.42 1.67
CA PHE A 169 14.02 1.86 1.63
C PHE A 169 15.01 2.55 2.56
N LYS A 170 15.64 3.62 2.07
CA LYS A 170 16.55 4.46 2.84
C LYS A 170 15.88 5.83 3.03
N PRO A 171 15.40 6.16 4.24
CA PRO A 171 14.75 7.43 4.48
C PRO A 171 15.75 8.58 4.28
N LYS A 172 15.29 9.65 3.64
CA LYS A 172 16.09 10.87 3.44
C LYS A 172 15.82 11.94 4.49
N ARG A 173 14.70 11.86 5.24
CA ARG A 173 14.36 12.86 6.27
C ARG A 173 15.28 12.72 7.49
N LYS A 174 15.59 13.87 8.10
CA LYS A 174 16.26 13.95 9.40
C LYS A 174 15.25 13.52 10.48
N ARG A 175 15.67 12.68 11.42
CA ARG A 175 14.85 12.28 12.58
C ARG A 175 14.41 13.52 13.38
N GLY A 176 13.22 13.48 13.98
CA GLY A 176 12.74 14.51 14.90
C GLY A 176 11.89 15.61 14.27
N GLN A 177 11.49 15.47 13.00
CA GLN A 177 10.60 16.44 12.37
C GLN A 177 9.14 16.21 12.81
N THR A 178 8.52 17.25 13.36
CA THR A 178 7.11 17.22 13.80
C THR A 178 6.17 17.15 12.59
N MET A 179 5.09 16.38 12.72
CA MET A 179 3.99 16.37 11.75
C MET A 179 3.18 17.66 11.83
N ARG A 180 2.59 18.10 10.71
CA ARG A 180 1.60 19.19 10.73
C ARG A 180 0.39 18.73 11.53
N SER A 181 -0.26 19.65 12.25
CA SER A 181 -1.43 19.34 13.10
C SER A 181 -2.51 18.56 12.34
N MET A 182 -2.85 18.96 11.11
CA MET A 182 -3.82 18.23 10.28
C MET A 182 -3.37 16.80 9.92
N ASP A 183 -2.10 16.61 9.56
CA ASP A 183 -1.58 15.29 9.23
C ASP A 183 -1.59 14.38 10.47
N LEU A 184 -1.27 14.97 11.63
CA LEU A 184 -1.25 14.28 12.92
C LEU A 184 -2.65 13.82 13.33
N GLU A 185 -3.66 14.70 13.24
CA GLU A 185 -5.06 14.34 13.54
C GLU A 185 -5.53 13.14 12.70
N ILE A 186 -5.23 13.15 11.39
CA ILE A 186 -5.60 12.05 10.50
C ILE A 186 -4.82 10.78 10.87
N PHE A 187 -3.53 10.89 11.15
CA PHE A 187 -2.71 9.74 11.54
C PHE A 187 -3.22 9.10 12.82
N GLU A 188 -3.45 9.88 13.88
CA GLU A 188 -3.92 9.41 15.18
C GLU A 188 -5.34 8.84 15.13
N SER A 189 -6.15 9.30 14.17
CA SER A 189 -7.46 8.71 13.93
C SER A 189 -7.35 7.25 13.40
N ILE A 190 -6.21 6.84 12.84
CA ILE A 190 -5.94 5.49 12.33
C ILE A 190 -5.14 4.67 13.35
N TRP A 191 -4.03 5.23 13.82
CA TRP A 191 -3.11 4.61 14.77
C TRP A 191 -2.99 5.52 15.99
N PRO A 192 -3.92 5.41 16.97
CA PRO A 192 -3.85 6.21 18.18
C PRO A 192 -2.58 5.86 18.97
N SER A 193 -1.94 6.89 19.53
CA SER A 193 -0.72 6.74 20.33
C SER A 193 -0.76 7.63 21.55
N ASP A 194 -0.50 7.04 22.72
CA ASP A 194 -0.40 7.74 24.01
C ASP A 194 0.93 8.48 24.18
N ARG A 195 1.84 8.39 23.19
CA ARG A 195 3.12 9.09 23.23
C ARG A 195 2.91 10.60 23.15
N GLU A 196 3.53 11.32 24.07
CA GLU A 196 3.60 12.80 24.03
C GLU A 196 4.43 13.29 22.85
N GLU A 197 5.44 12.52 22.44
CA GLU A 197 6.32 12.88 21.33
C GLU A 197 5.67 12.56 19.98
N LYS A 198 5.24 13.61 19.26
CA LYS A 198 4.60 13.53 17.93
C LYS A 198 5.60 13.72 16.78
N THR A 199 6.82 13.24 16.97
CA THR A 199 7.91 13.36 15.99
C THR A 199 7.95 12.15 15.07
N TRP A 200 8.19 12.39 13.78
CA TRP A 200 8.29 11.33 12.79
C TRP A 200 9.62 10.55 12.95
N PRO A 201 9.64 9.21 12.83
CA PRO A 201 8.51 8.33 12.48
C PRO A 201 7.61 7.98 13.68
N MET A 202 6.30 8.02 13.43
CA MET A 202 5.27 7.56 14.37
C MET A 202 5.04 6.05 14.24
N GLU A 203 4.49 5.40 15.27
CA GLU A 203 4.12 3.99 15.21
C GLU A 203 2.89 3.78 14.32
N TRP A 204 3.05 2.98 13.27
CA TRP A 204 1.96 2.50 12.42
C TRP A 204 2.13 0.99 12.21
N ARG A 205 1.05 0.34 11.80
CA ARG A 205 1.06 -1.06 11.34
C ARG A 205 0.17 -1.19 10.12
N SER A 206 0.55 -2.09 9.23
CA SER A 206 -0.25 -2.43 8.07
C SER A 206 -1.60 -3.02 8.48
N TRP A 207 -2.58 -2.92 7.60
CA TRP A 207 -3.83 -3.67 7.75
C TRP A 207 -3.67 -5.08 7.18
N PRO A 208 -4.20 -6.11 7.86
CA PRO A 208 -4.08 -7.49 7.41
C PRO A 208 -4.87 -7.75 6.13
N LEU A 209 -4.45 -8.76 5.38
CA LEU A 209 -5.23 -9.29 4.25
C LEU A 209 -6.45 -10.07 4.76
N GLN A 210 -7.58 -9.95 4.07
CA GLN A 210 -8.82 -10.71 4.32
C GLN A 210 -8.87 -12.02 3.52
#